data_AF-A0A952GNH4-F1
#
_entry.id   AF-A0A952GNH4-F1
#
_cell.length_a   1.000
_cell.length_b   1.000
_cell.length_c   1.000
_cell.angle_alpha   90.00
_cell.angle_beta   90.00
_cell.angle_gamma   90.00
#
_symmetry.space_group_name_H-M   'P 1'
#
loop_
_entity.id
_entity.type
_entity.pdbx_description
1 polymer ?
#
loop_
_entity_poly.entity_id
_entity_poly.type
_entity_poly.pdbx_seq_one_letter_code
_entity_poly.pdbx_strand_id
1 'polypeptide(L)'
;GSLGTGRSHHQTTTLDHPSTSYPNSSPYVTSVGGTQLQSGWTWAPTSDVPFLPIGSSTRNPAYFAWTPGGESEAVWNESWQGIGTGGGLSSVYARPSFQDGITGIVGNHRGVPDLAWNAAVNGGVLTYISYFPSLEGPAHWGVFGGTSASSPQVAALTAIANQGRTALGKDGIGDLNSVIYSAGFDKDSAFLDIVPQVYGTAASGVLDDNQMWELQADGTVAPGAVPGFPTTAGYDLTTGWGTPKAAGYLAQLIAH
;
A
#
# COMPACT_ATOMS: atom_id res chain seq x y z
N GLY A 1 0.71 -7.55 -2.28
CA GLY A 1 -0.07 -8.30 -3.24
C GLY A 1 -0.05 -9.71 -2.78
N SER A 2 -1.22 -10.28 -2.61
CA SER A 2 -1.38 -11.68 -2.22
C SER A 2 -1.03 -12.54 -3.43
N LEU A 3 0.26 -12.68 -3.77
CA LEU A 3 0.64 -13.78 -4.63
C LEU A 3 0.44 -15.08 -3.85
N GLY A 4 -0.42 -15.95 -4.39
CA GLY A 4 -0.31 -17.38 -4.14
C GLY A 4 -1.02 -17.97 -2.92
N THR A 5 -1.57 -17.21 -1.96
CA THR A 5 -2.42 -17.80 -0.90
C THR A 5 -3.45 -16.81 -0.35
N GLY A 6 -4.73 -17.06 -0.62
CA GLY A 6 -5.83 -16.45 0.13
C GLY A 6 -5.89 -17.10 1.52
N ARG A 7 -5.27 -16.49 2.54
CA ARG A 7 -5.26 -17.08 3.90
C ARG A 7 -6.58 -16.83 4.65
N SER A 8 -7.67 -17.44 4.18
CA SER A 8 -8.60 -18.05 5.13
C SER A 8 -7.91 -19.30 5.69
N HIS A 9 -7.89 -19.42 7.01
CA HIS A 9 -7.19 -20.47 7.76
C HIS A 9 -7.26 -21.84 7.06
N HIS A 10 -6.12 -22.32 6.51
CA HIS A 10 -5.87 -23.62 5.85
C HIS A 10 -6.10 -23.72 4.33
N GLN A 11 -6.32 -22.62 3.61
CA GLN A 11 -6.45 -22.67 2.16
C GLN A 11 -5.08 -22.85 1.46
N THR A 12 -4.88 -23.96 0.75
CA THR A 12 -3.66 -24.30 -0.01
C THR A 12 -3.78 -24.03 -1.50
N THR A 13 -4.92 -23.50 -1.94
CA THR A 13 -5.24 -23.28 -3.36
C THR A 13 -5.07 -21.82 -3.74
N THR A 14 -4.44 -21.57 -4.88
CA THR A 14 -4.46 -20.27 -5.55
C THR A 14 -5.86 -19.94 -6.01
N LEU A 15 -6.28 -18.69 -5.80
CA LEU A 15 -7.58 -18.20 -6.27
C LEU A 15 -7.40 -17.58 -7.65
N ASP A 16 -8.38 -17.80 -8.52
CA ASP A 16 -8.49 -17.19 -9.85
C ASP A 16 -9.13 -15.78 -9.81
N HIS A 17 -9.35 -15.26 -8.61
CA HIS A 17 -9.96 -13.96 -8.34
C HIS A 17 -9.23 -13.25 -7.20
N PRO A 18 -9.35 -11.90 -7.12
CA PRO A 18 -8.79 -11.12 -6.02
C PRO A 18 -9.24 -11.61 -4.65
N SER A 19 -8.32 -11.61 -3.70
CA SER A 19 -8.61 -11.98 -2.32
C SER A 19 -7.85 -11.13 -1.31
N THR A 20 -8.49 -10.93 -0.15
CA THR A 20 -7.96 -10.11 0.94
C THR A 20 -7.39 -10.98 2.05
N SER A 21 -6.33 -10.53 2.71
CA SER A 21 -5.74 -11.23 3.85
C SER A 21 -6.48 -10.96 5.16
N TYR A 22 -6.39 -11.89 6.11
CA TYR A 22 -6.71 -11.68 7.51
C TYR A 22 -5.41 -11.35 8.29
N PRO A 23 -5.40 -10.46 9.30
CA PRO A 23 -6.54 -9.75 9.90
C PRO A 23 -7.02 -8.53 9.13
N ASN A 24 -6.36 -8.16 8.03
CA ASN A 24 -6.61 -6.94 7.27
C ASN A 24 -8.09 -6.74 6.86
N SER A 25 -8.78 -7.83 6.49
CA SER A 25 -10.19 -7.81 6.10
C SER A 25 -11.19 -7.70 7.26
N SER A 26 -10.74 -7.78 8.52
CA SER A 26 -11.60 -7.59 9.69
C SER A 26 -12.14 -6.15 9.72
N PRO A 27 -13.43 -5.93 10.04
CA PRO A 27 -13.97 -4.59 10.20
C PRO A 27 -13.48 -3.89 11.48
N TYR A 28 -12.84 -4.64 12.40
CA TYR A 28 -12.35 -4.14 13.68
C TYR A 28 -10.88 -3.70 13.67
N VAL A 29 -10.24 -3.69 12.49
CA VAL A 29 -8.89 -3.17 12.31
C VAL A 29 -8.90 -2.12 11.23
N THR A 30 -8.09 -1.08 11.41
CA THR A 30 -7.76 -0.17 10.32
C THR A 30 -6.77 -0.85 9.41
N SER A 31 -7.21 -1.14 8.19
CA SER A 31 -6.41 -1.74 7.14
C SER A 31 -5.53 -0.69 6.49
N VAL A 32 -4.23 -0.98 6.41
CA VAL A 32 -3.25 -0.06 5.83
C VAL A 32 -2.64 -0.66 4.57
N GLY A 33 -2.92 -0.01 3.44
CA GLY A 33 -2.38 -0.31 2.11
C GLY A 33 -0.97 0.19 1.90
N GLY A 34 -0.51 0.08 0.66
CA GLY A 34 0.82 0.50 0.25
C GLY A 34 0.81 1.45 -0.94
N THR A 35 1.66 2.47 -0.86
CA THR A 35 1.98 3.39 -1.95
C THR A 35 3.46 3.32 -2.30
N GLN A 36 3.83 3.89 -3.45
CA GLN A 36 5.20 4.14 -3.85
C GLN A 36 5.47 5.64 -3.79
N LEU A 37 6.05 6.10 -2.68
CA LEU A 37 6.47 7.49 -2.50
C LEU A 37 7.80 7.74 -3.23
N GLN A 38 7.83 8.77 -4.05
CA GLN A 38 9.00 9.24 -4.77
C GLN A 38 9.24 10.70 -4.40
N SER A 39 10.15 10.93 -3.45
CA SER A 39 10.44 12.25 -2.90
C SER A 39 11.88 12.66 -3.21
N GLY A 40 12.03 13.73 -4.00
CA GLY A 40 13.31 14.15 -4.58
C GLY A 40 13.84 13.25 -5.70
N TRP A 41 13.04 12.32 -6.21
CA TRP A 41 13.38 11.44 -7.33
C TRP A 41 12.12 11.01 -8.09
N THR A 42 12.29 10.53 -9.32
CA THR A 42 11.21 9.94 -10.11
C THR A 42 11.70 8.71 -10.89
N TRP A 43 11.01 7.58 -10.75
CA TRP A 43 11.23 6.36 -11.51
C TRP A 43 10.94 6.61 -12.99
N ALA A 44 11.77 6.07 -13.88
CA ALA A 44 11.66 6.30 -15.32
C ALA A 44 12.06 5.05 -16.12
N PRO A 45 11.38 3.91 -15.91
CA PRO A 45 11.74 2.65 -16.57
C PRO A 45 11.55 2.76 -18.09
N THR A 46 12.51 2.22 -18.85
CA THR A 46 12.47 2.15 -20.32
C THR A 46 12.54 0.71 -20.83
N SER A 47 12.57 -0.26 -19.92
CA SER A 47 12.61 -1.69 -20.20
C SER A 47 11.81 -2.43 -19.13
N ASP A 48 11.08 -3.46 -19.56
CA ASP A 48 10.39 -4.40 -18.66
C ASP A 48 11.29 -5.60 -18.24
N VAL A 49 12.62 -5.50 -18.42
CA VAL A 49 13.58 -6.54 -17.97
C VAL A 49 14.30 -6.05 -16.72
N PRO A 50 14.00 -6.55 -15.51
CA PRO A 50 14.62 -6.04 -14.29
C PRO A 50 16.07 -6.48 -14.07
N PHE A 51 16.50 -7.67 -14.55
CA PHE A 51 17.82 -8.22 -14.24
C PHE A 51 18.59 -8.75 -15.46
N LEU A 52 19.93 -8.59 -15.49
CA LEU A 52 20.83 -8.92 -16.61
C LEU A 52 22.14 -9.61 -16.17
N PRO A 53 22.49 -10.80 -16.67
CA PRO A 53 21.75 -11.61 -17.62
C PRO A 53 20.48 -12.21 -16.98
N ILE A 54 19.60 -12.78 -17.81
CA ILE A 54 18.37 -13.47 -17.37
C ILE A 54 18.72 -14.50 -16.28
N GLY A 55 17.97 -14.50 -15.19
CA GLY A 55 18.19 -15.39 -14.04
C GLY A 55 19.29 -14.95 -13.07
N SER A 56 19.89 -13.76 -13.26
CA SER A 56 20.83 -13.16 -12.30
C SER A 56 20.13 -12.16 -11.35
N SER A 57 20.88 -11.68 -10.36
CA SER A 57 20.49 -10.57 -9.46
C SER A 57 21.06 -9.22 -9.87
N THR A 58 21.75 -9.15 -11.01
CA THR A 58 22.38 -7.93 -11.50
C THR A 58 21.30 -7.02 -12.08
N ARG A 59 21.11 -5.84 -11.49
CA ARG A 59 20.07 -4.88 -11.87
C ARG A 59 20.27 -4.32 -13.28
N ASN A 60 19.21 -4.29 -14.08
CA ASN A 60 19.18 -3.61 -15.38
C ASN A 60 19.02 -2.09 -15.17
N PRO A 61 19.99 -1.26 -15.60
CA PRO A 61 19.88 0.19 -15.49
C PRO A 61 18.67 0.79 -16.24
N ALA A 62 18.16 0.12 -17.28
CA ALA A 62 17.00 0.60 -18.04
C ALA A 62 15.67 0.39 -17.28
N TYR A 63 15.54 -0.67 -16.49
CA TYR A 63 14.37 -0.90 -15.62
C TYR A 63 14.45 -0.03 -14.35
N PHE A 64 15.63 0.02 -13.72
CA PHE A 64 15.86 0.82 -12.50
C PHE A 64 16.26 2.28 -12.78
N ALA A 65 16.01 2.77 -13.99
CA ALA A 65 16.28 4.16 -14.37
C ALA A 65 15.43 5.12 -13.54
N TRP A 66 16.04 6.25 -13.15
CA TRP A 66 15.38 7.30 -12.39
C TRP A 66 15.98 8.66 -12.74
N THR A 67 15.23 9.73 -12.45
CA THR A 67 15.67 11.12 -12.60
C THR A 67 15.65 11.84 -11.26
N PRO A 68 16.61 12.72 -10.96
CA PRO A 68 16.59 13.53 -9.74
C PRO A 68 15.49 14.59 -9.77
N GLY A 69 14.93 14.86 -8.59
CA GLY A 69 13.79 15.77 -8.41
C GLY A 69 12.44 15.10 -8.65
N GLY A 70 11.38 15.83 -8.34
CA GLY A 70 10.00 15.34 -8.37
C GLY A 70 9.47 14.99 -6.98
N GLU A 71 8.16 15.10 -6.82
CA GLU A 71 7.41 14.67 -5.64
C GLU A 71 6.15 13.99 -6.15
N SER A 72 6.11 12.65 -6.09
CA SER A 72 4.96 11.88 -6.54
C SER A 72 4.70 10.69 -5.63
N GLU A 73 3.46 10.21 -5.64
CA GLU A 73 3.06 9.03 -4.90
C GLU A 73 2.03 8.27 -5.75
N ALA A 74 2.26 6.96 -5.91
CA ALA A 74 1.39 6.09 -6.71
C ALA A 74 0.99 4.86 -5.90
N VAL A 75 0.06 4.05 -6.42
CA VAL A 75 -0.19 2.72 -5.88
C VAL A 75 1.11 1.89 -5.90
N TRP A 76 1.38 1.13 -4.83
CA TRP A 76 2.57 0.27 -4.79
C TRP A 76 2.34 -0.98 -5.64
N ASN A 77 3.12 -1.13 -6.72
CA ASN A 77 3.16 -2.34 -7.55
C ASN A 77 4.55 -2.49 -8.19
N GLU A 78 5.44 -3.22 -7.52
CA GLU A 78 6.82 -3.45 -7.95
C GLU A 78 6.95 -4.75 -8.76
N SER A 79 6.85 -4.59 -10.07
CA SER A 79 6.74 -5.70 -11.01
C SER A 79 7.95 -6.65 -11.00
N TRP A 80 9.14 -6.15 -10.69
CA TRP A 80 10.38 -6.94 -10.69
C TRP A 80 10.38 -8.11 -9.69
N GLN A 81 9.56 -8.02 -8.63
CA GLN A 81 9.41 -9.08 -7.63
C GLN A 81 7.99 -9.65 -7.57
N GLY A 82 7.05 -9.08 -8.35
CA GLY A 82 5.63 -9.40 -8.20
C GLY A 82 5.08 -9.03 -6.80
N ILE A 83 5.57 -7.95 -6.21
CA ILE A 83 5.11 -7.45 -4.91
C ILE A 83 4.36 -6.13 -5.12
N GLY A 84 3.43 -5.82 -4.23
CA GLY A 84 2.63 -4.60 -4.33
C GLY A 84 1.69 -4.44 -3.16
N THR A 85 0.76 -3.50 -3.21
CA THR A 85 -0.27 -3.34 -2.19
C THR A 85 -1.21 -4.56 -2.17
N GLY A 86 -1.88 -4.77 -1.05
CA GLY A 86 -3.04 -5.65 -0.97
C GLY A 86 -4.30 -4.80 -0.92
N GLY A 87 -5.42 -5.35 -1.35
CA GLY A 87 -6.69 -4.62 -1.35
C GLY A 87 -7.78 -5.38 -2.09
N GLY A 88 -9.03 -5.01 -1.87
CA GLY A 88 -10.18 -5.71 -2.42
C GLY A 88 -11.32 -5.91 -1.43
N LEU A 89 -12.23 -6.83 -1.78
CA LEU A 89 -13.42 -7.12 -1.00
C LEU A 89 -13.23 -8.37 -0.14
N SER A 90 -13.67 -8.30 1.12
CA SER A 90 -13.67 -9.46 2.01
C SER A 90 -14.64 -10.53 1.54
N SER A 91 -14.18 -11.78 1.46
CA SER A 91 -15.02 -12.95 1.24
C SER A 91 -15.76 -13.42 2.50
N VAL A 92 -15.44 -12.85 3.66
CA VAL A 92 -15.95 -13.30 4.97
C VAL A 92 -16.83 -12.25 5.64
N TYR A 93 -16.39 -10.99 5.63
CA TYR A 93 -17.08 -9.92 6.35
C TYR A 93 -17.99 -9.12 5.42
N ALA A 94 -19.25 -8.98 5.83
CA ALA A 94 -20.17 -8.03 5.23
C ALA A 94 -19.65 -6.59 5.38
N ARG A 95 -20.14 -5.68 4.54
CA ARG A 95 -19.82 -4.25 4.62
C ARG A 95 -20.16 -3.72 6.02
N PRO A 96 -19.19 -3.17 6.78
CA PRO A 96 -19.49 -2.50 8.03
C PRO A 96 -20.16 -1.14 7.75
N SER A 97 -21.02 -0.68 8.65
CA SER A 97 -21.81 0.54 8.47
C SER A 97 -20.97 1.81 8.25
N PHE A 98 -19.74 1.86 8.77
CA PHE A 98 -18.85 2.99 8.49
C PHE A 98 -18.52 3.11 6.99
N GLN A 99 -18.59 2.03 6.19
CA GLN A 99 -18.40 2.07 4.74
C GLN A 99 -19.71 2.34 3.96
N ASP A 100 -20.83 2.66 4.61
CA ASP A 100 -22.09 2.92 3.89
C ASP A 100 -21.97 4.10 2.90
N GLY A 101 -21.16 5.11 3.23
CA GLY A 101 -20.87 6.25 2.35
C GLY A 101 -20.15 5.88 1.05
N ILE A 102 -19.56 4.68 0.96
CA ILE A 102 -18.86 4.16 -0.22
C ILE A 102 -19.49 2.85 -0.74
N THR A 103 -20.76 2.61 -0.45
CA THR A 103 -21.50 1.41 -0.92
C THR A 103 -21.43 1.20 -2.42
N GLY A 104 -21.29 2.26 -3.23
CA GLY A 104 -21.16 2.16 -4.68
C GLY A 104 -19.85 1.51 -5.14
N ILE A 105 -18.85 1.46 -4.26
CA ILE A 105 -17.51 0.90 -4.52
C ILE A 105 -17.40 -0.50 -3.90
N VAL A 106 -17.81 -0.64 -2.63
CA VAL A 106 -17.56 -1.88 -1.87
C VAL A 106 -18.71 -2.89 -1.90
N GLY A 107 -19.90 -2.49 -2.39
CA GLY A 107 -21.09 -3.35 -2.39
C GLY A 107 -21.42 -3.86 -0.99
N ASN A 108 -21.72 -5.16 -0.86
CA ASN A 108 -22.16 -5.76 0.42
C ASN A 108 -21.01 -6.30 1.28
N HIS A 109 -19.75 -6.04 0.92
CA HIS A 109 -18.57 -6.63 1.56
C HIS A 109 -17.66 -5.57 2.16
N ARG A 110 -16.88 -5.92 3.18
CA ARG A 110 -15.83 -5.04 3.74
C ARG A 110 -14.76 -4.81 2.67
N GLY A 111 -14.61 -3.57 2.21
CA GLY A 111 -13.55 -3.17 1.26
C GLY A 111 -12.28 -2.77 1.99
N VAL A 112 -11.10 -3.20 1.52
CA VAL A 112 -9.77 -2.84 2.04
C VAL A 112 -8.88 -2.26 0.94
N PRO A 113 -7.88 -1.43 1.26
CA PRO A 113 -7.56 -0.93 2.60
C PRO A 113 -8.43 0.26 3.04
N ASP A 114 -8.23 0.76 4.26
CA ASP A 114 -8.94 1.95 4.75
C ASP A 114 -8.16 3.23 4.41
N LEU A 115 -6.83 3.16 4.49
CA LEU A 115 -5.88 4.19 4.03
C LEU A 115 -4.57 3.53 3.61
N ALA A 116 -3.60 4.29 3.12
CA ALA A 116 -2.30 3.77 2.73
C ALA A 116 -1.13 4.64 3.22
N TRP A 117 0.08 4.14 3.04
CA TRP A 117 1.34 4.86 3.26
C TRP A 117 2.44 4.17 2.43
N ASN A 118 3.61 4.82 2.31
CA ASN A 118 4.75 4.29 1.58
C ASN A 118 5.09 2.85 2.01
N ALA A 119 5.10 1.97 1.02
CA ALA A 119 5.35 0.55 1.13
C ALA A 119 6.30 0.03 0.05
N ALA A 120 6.63 0.82 -0.97
CA ALA A 120 7.57 0.40 -2.00
C ALA A 120 8.98 0.15 -1.43
N VAL A 121 9.67 -0.85 -1.96
CA VAL A 121 11.09 -1.09 -1.66
C VAL A 121 11.94 -0.03 -2.39
N ASN A 122 11.55 0.34 -3.61
CA ASN A 122 12.02 1.54 -4.29
C ASN A 122 11.56 2.79 -3.52
N GLY A 123 12.49 3.44 -2.81
CA GLY A 123 12.15 4.50 -1.86
C GLY A 123 11.73 3.99 -0.48
N GLY A 124 12.09 2.74 -0.15
CA GLY A 124 11.76 2.09 1.10
C GLY A 124 12.45 2.69 2.32
N VAL A 125 12.05 2.20 3.50
CA VAL A 125 12.55 2.66 4.80
C VAL A 125 13.92 2.06 5.10
N LEU A 126 14.86 2.90 5.53
CA LEU A 126 16.16 2.47 6.00
C LEU A 126 16.04 1.93 7.43
N THR A 127 16.34 0.65 7.63
CA THR A 127 16.18 -0.04 8.91
C THR A 127 17.51 -0.61 9.37
N TYR A 128 17.87 -0.38 10.64
CA TYR A 128 19.07 -0.95 11.24
C TYR A 128 18.74 -2.32 11.84
N ILE A 129 19.41 -3.36 11.33
CA ILE A 129 19.24 -4.74 11.77
C ILE A 129 20.40 -5.06 12.70
N SER A 130 20.10 -5.43 13.95
CA SER A 130 21.11 -5.80 14.96
C SER A 130 20.76 -7.04 15.77
N TYR A 131 19.62 -7.67 15.49
CA TYR A 131 19.12 -8.86 16.18
C TYR A 131 19.30 -10.11 15.30
N PHE A 132 19.36 -11.28 15.94
CA PHE A 132 19.55 -12.58 15.29
C PHE A 132 20.78 -12.68 14.38
N PRO A 133 22.00 -12.33 14.85
CA PRO A 133 23.18 -12.27 14.01
C PRO A 133 23.61 -13.62 13.40
N SER A 134 23.15 -14.74 13.95
CA SER A 134 23.35 -16.08 13.38
C SER A 134 22.45 -16.37 12.16
N LEU A 135 21.37 -15.61 11.98
CA LEU A 135 20.42 -15.74 10.86
C LEU A 135 20.57 -14.59 9.86
N GLU A 136 20.67 -13.36 10.37
CA GLU A 136 20.68 -12.12 9.58
C GLU A 136 22.10 -11.59 9.30
N GLY A 137 23.13 -12.22 9.87
CA GLY A 137 24.51 -11.76 9.75
C GLY A 137 24.86 -10.60 10.71
N PRO A 138 26.03 -9.97 10.54
CA PRO A 138 26.44 -8.85 11.39
C PRO A 138 25.49 -7.65 11.26
N ALA A 139 25.50 -6.78 12.26
CA ALA A 139 24.61 -5.62 12.27
C ALA A 139 24.87 -4.70 11.06
N HIS A 140 23.79 -4.28 10.39
CA HIS A 140 23.87 -3.52 9.15
C HIS A 140 22.59 -2.71 8.89
N TRP A 141 22.66 -1.80 7.92
CA TRP A 141 21.49 -1.10 7.40
C TRP A 141 20.91 -1.86 6.20
N GLY A 142 19.60 -2.03 6.19
CA GLY A 142 18.84 -2.59 5.06
C GLY A 142 17.71 -1.64 4.63
N VAL A 143 17.28 -1.79 3.37
CA VAL A 143 16.11 -1.07 2.85
C VAL A 143 14.93 -2.03 2.83
N PHE A 144 13.81 -1.60 3.42
CA PHE A 144 12.60 -2.41 3.53
C PHE A 144 11.38 -1.67 2.99
N GLY A 145 10.43 -2.44 2.50
CA GLY A 145 9.11 -1.96 2.09
C GLY A 145 8.03 -2.84 2.70
N GLY A 146 6.98 -3.12 1.94
CA GLY A 146 5.81 -3.83 2.40
C GLY A 146 4.78 -2.92 3.05
N THR A 147 3.52 -3.35 3.02
CA THR A 147 2.49 -2.77 3.91
C THR A 147 2.86 -2.97 5.40
N SER A 148 3.79 -3.87 5.69
CA SER A 148 4.49 -4.00 6.97
C SER A 148 5.25 -2.73 7.37
N ALA A 149 5.84 -1.99 6.42
CA ALA A 149 6.47 -0.69 6.69
C ALA A 149 5.44 0.44 6.76
N SER A 150 4.38 0.37 5.96
CA SER A 150 3.28 1.34 5.95
C SER A 150 2.49 1.37 7.27
N SER A 151 2.10 0.20 7.78
CA SER A 151 1.29 0.06 9.00
C SER A 151 1.83 0.80 10.24
N PRO A 152 3.12 0.64 10.64
CA PRO A 152 3.66 1.35 11.79
C PRO A 152 3.77 2.87 11.58
N GLN A 153 3.90 3.35 10.34
CA GLN A 153 3.93 4.80 10.05
C GLN A 153 2.56 5.44 10.32
N VAL A 154 1.47 4.81 9.85
CA VAL A 154 0.09 5.21 10.17
C VAL A 154 -0.19 5.14 11.67
N ALA A 155 0.26 4.06 12.33
CA ALA A 155 0.08 3.90 13.76
C ALA A 155 0.79 5.02 14.55
N ALA A 156 2.01 5.37 14.16
CA ALA A 156 2.77 6.46 14.78
C ALA A 156 2.09 7.82 14.60
N LEU A 157 1.63 8.15 13.39
CA LEU A 157 0.92 9.40 13.15
C LEU A 157 -0.40 9.49 13.95
N THR A 158 -1.14 8.38 14.03
CA THR A 158 -2.36 8.31 14.83
C THR A 158 -2.07 8.42 16.34
N ALA A 159 -0.94 7.88 16.81
CA ALA A 159 -0.49 8.06 18.19
C ALA A 159 -0.16 9.53 18.51
N ILE A 160 0.43 10.27 17.56
CA ILE A 160 0.66 11.72 17.69
C ILE A 160 -0.69 12.46 17.78
N ALA A 161 -1.70 12.07 17.00
CA ALA A 161 -3.04 12.63 17.15
C ALA A 161 -3.62 12.38 18.54
N ASN A 162 -3.49 11.16 19.07
CA ASN A 162 -3.92 10.83 20.43
C ASN A 162 -3.19 11.62 21.51
N GLN A 163 -1.91 11.93 21.31
CA GLN A 163 -1.17 12.84 22.19
C GLN A 163 -1.80 14.24 22.16
N GLY A 164 -2.11 14.77 20.98
CA GLY A 164 -2.81 16.05 20.82
C GLY A 164 -4.20 16.07 21.46
N ARG A 165 -4.97 14.98 21.31
CA ARG A 165 -6.29 14.81 21.94
C ARG A 165 -6.18 14.85 23.47
N THR A 166 -5.25 14.08 24.03
CA THR A 166 -4.99 14.04 25.48
C THR A 166 -4.62 15.42 26.01
N ALA A 167 -3.80 16.19 25.29
CA ALA A 167 -3.42 17.55 25.67
C ALA A 167 -4.62 18.52 25.75
N LEU A 168 -5.73 18.21 25.06
CA LEU A 168 -6.99 18.94 25.11
C LEU A 168 -8.02 18.32 26.07
N GLY A 169 -7.63 17.34 26.88
CA GLY A 169 -8.51 16.66 27.82
C GLY A 169 -9.53 15.71 27.17
N LYS A 170 -9.26 15.24 25.94
CA LYS A 170 -10.08 14.24 25.23
C LYS A 170 -9.51 12.83 25.40
N ASP A 171 -10.38 11.83 25.33
CA ASP A 171 -9.98 10.43 25.24
C ASP A 171 -9.24 10.13 23.92
N GLY A 172 -8.51 9.01 23.87
CA GLY A 172 -7.94 8.49 22.64
C GLY A 172 -9.00 8.23 21.57
N ILE A 173 -8.60 8.22 20.30
CA ILE A 173 -9.53 8.18 19.16
C ILE A 173 -10.39 6.91 19.11
N GLY A 174 -9.91 5.80 19.68
CA GLY A 174 -10.64 4.52 19.67
C GLY A 174 -10.74 3.91 18.28
N ASP A 175 -11.96 3.60 17.84
CA ASP A 175 -12.24 3.05 16.51
C ASP A 175 -12.01 4.10 15.42
N LEU A 176 -10.79 4.09 14.86
CA LEU A 176 -10.35 5.00 13.81
C LEU A 176 -11.20 4.88 12.53
N ASN A 177 -11.73 3.69 12.20
CA ASN A 177 -12.52 3.51 10.99
C ASN A 177 -13.83 4.28 11.08
N SER A 178 -14.50 4.25 12.23
CA SER A 178 -15.71 5.06 12.44
C SER A 178 -15.48 6.57 12.22
N VAL A 179 -14.28 7.05 12.54
CA VAL A 179 -13.89 8.45 12.41
C VAL A 179 -13.56 8.84 10.98
N ILE A 180 -12.61 8.15 10.33
CA ILE A 180 -12.10 8.57 9.00
C ILE A 180 -13.17 8.45 7.90
N TYR A 181 -14.14 7.55 8.07
CA TYR A 181 -15.27 7.42 7.15
C TYR A 181 -16.43 8.35 7.46
N SER A 182 -16.49 8.95 8.65
CA SER A 182 -17.59 9.83 9.04
C SER A 182 -17.74 11.02 8.08
N ALA A 183 -18.96 11.54 7.96
CA ALA A 183 -19.25 12.70 7.11
C ALA A 183 -18.56 13.99 7.60
N GLY A 184 -18.25 14.07 8.90
CA GLY A 184 -17.58 15.24 9.51
C GLY A 184 -16.06 15.23 9.37
N PHE A 185 -15.46 14.12 8.91
CA PHE A 185 -14.03 14.02 8.68
C PHE A 185 -13.70 14.52 7.26
N ASP A 186 -13.00 15.65 7.17
CA ASP A 186 -12.58 16.26 5.90
C ASP A 186 -11.41 15.47 5.30
N LYS A 187 -11.76 14.60 4.36
CA LYS A 187 -10.84 13.67 3.69
C LYS A 187 -9.87 14.39 2.75
N ASP A 188 -10.29 15.48 2.13
CA ASP A 188 -9.44 16.25 1.20
C ASP A 188 -8.30 16.94 1.95
N SER A 189 -8.60 17.44 3.16
CA SER A 189 -7.58 18.00 4.05
C SER A 189 -6.67 16.92 4.63
N ALA A 190 -7.23 15.75 4.97
CA ALA A 190 -6.56 14.72 5.74
C ALA A 190 -5.76 13.73 4.90
N PHE A 191 -6.11 13.51 3.64
CA PHE A 191 -5.50 12.51 2.78
C PHE A 191 -5.03 13.11 1.46
N LEU A 192 -3.88 12.64 1.01
CA LEU A 192 -3.44 12.69 -0.37
C LEU A 192 -4.10 11.53 -1.10
N ASP A 193 -5.07 11.84 -1.94
CA ASP A 193 -5.73 10.87 -2.82
C ASP A 193 -4.71 10.30 -3.81
N ILE A 194 -4.64 8.97 -3.89
CA ILE A 194 -3.70 8.27 -4.77
C ILE A 194 -4.44 7.93 -6.05
N VAL A 195 -3.95 8.46 -7.15
CA VAL A 195 -4.54 8.28 -8.48
C VAL A 195 -3.56 7.55 -9.41
N PRO A 196 -4.03 6.97 -10.52
CA PRO A 196 -3.16 6.35 -11.53
C PRO A 196 -1.98 7.24 -11.94
N GLN A 197 -0.78 6.66 -12.00
CA GLN A 197 0.43 7.33 -12.44
C GLN A 197 1.13 6.55 -13.54
N VAL A 198 1.83 7.25 -14.42
CA VAL A 198 2.66 6.65 -15.48
C VAL A 198 4.08 7.19 -15.37
N TYR A 199 5.04 6.28 -15.28
CA TYR A 199 6.46 6.55 -15.11
C TYR A 199 7.26 5.96 -16.27
N GLY A 200 8.16 6.74 -16.88
CA GLY A 200 8.96 6.27 -18.00
C GLY A 200 8.11 5.84 -19.21
N THR A 201 8.59 4.82 -19.94
CA THR A 201 7.94 4.31 -21.16
C THR A 201 7.71 2.81 -21.15
N ALA A 202 8.21 2.09 -20.15
CA ALA A 202 7.97 0.66 -19.97
C ALA A 202 6.54 0.39 -19.48
N ALA A 203 5.98 -0.78 -19.79
CA ALA A 203 4.63 -1.13 -19.36
C ALA A 203 4.55 -1.21 -17.83
N SER A 204 5.61 -1.68 -17.16
CA SER A 204 5.71 -1.72 -15.71
C SER A 204 5.65 -0.35 -15.03
N GLY A 205 5.86 0.73 -15.80
CA GLY A 205 5.78 2.10 -15.32
C GLY A 205 4.34 2.62 -15.14
N VAL A 206 3.34 1.89 -15.65
CA VAL A 206 1.93 2.21 -15.44
C VAL A 206 1.50 1.64 -14.09
N LEU A 207 1.27 2.53 -13.12
CA LEU A 207 0.85 2.20 -11.75
C LEU A 207 -0.58 2.69 -11.55
N ASP A 208 -1.55 1.85 -11.92
CA ASP A 208 -2.99 2.16 -11.94
C ASP A 208 -3.88 1.07 -11.33
N ASP A 209 -3.30 -0.02 -10.84
CA ASP A 209 -4.00 -1.10 -10.15
C ASP A 209 -3.08 -1.88 -9.19
N ASN A 210 -3.67 -2.87 -8.51
CA ASN A 210 -2.94 -3.84 -7.68
C ASN A 210 -2.83 -5.24 -8.32
N GLN A 211 -2.89 -5.35 -9.65
CA GLN A 211 -2.65 -6.60 -10.38
C GLN A 211 -1.17 -6.99 -10.23
N MET A 212 -0.91 -8.19 -9.73
CA MET A 212 0.46 -8.63 -9.55
C MET A 212 1.11 -9.01 -10.87
N TRP A 213 2.41 -8.72 -10.99
CA TRP A 213 3.21 -9.05 -12.15
C TRP A 213 4.01 -10.33 -11.94
N GLU A 214 4.37 -10.99 -13.03
CA GLU A 214 5.12 -12.24 -13.06
C GLU A 214 6.37 -12.09 -13.93
N LEU A 215 7.49 -12.63 -13.44
CA LEU A 215 8.73 -12.72 -14.21
C LEU A 215 8.61 -13.85 -15.25
N GLN A 216 8.81 -13.50 -16.51
CA GLN A 216 8.70 -14.40 -17.65
C GLN A 216 10.02 -15.13 -17.93
N ALA A 217 9.94 -16.20 -18.72
CA ALA A 217 11.12 -17.01 -19.08
C ALA A 217 12.17 -16.24 -19.89
N ASP A 218 11.76 -15.20 -20.61
CA ASP A 218 12.64 -14.30 -21.37
C ASP A 218 13.22 -13.16 -20.50
N GLY A 219 12.93 -13.16 -19.20
CA GLY A 219 13.38 -12.15 -18.24
C GLY A 219 12.55 -10.86 -18.22
N THR A 220 11.52 -10.73 -19.05
CA THR A 220 10.57 -9.61 -18.95
C THR A 220 9.61 -9.79 -17.79
N VAL A 221 8.95 -8.72 -17.36
CA VAL A 221 7.78 -8.78 -16.46
C VAL A 221 6.51 -8.54 -17.25
N ALA A 222 5.43 -9.24 -16.90
CA ALA A 222 4.10 -9.03 -17.46
C ALA A 222 3.02 -9.12 -16.37
N PRO A 223 1.84 -8.50 -16.55
CA PRO A 223 0.71 -8.68 -15.64
C PRO A 223 0.33 -10.16 -15.50
N GLY A 224 0.13 -10.62 -14.27
CA GLY A 224 -0.30 -11.98 -13.95
C GLY A 224 -1.76 -12.23 -14.29
N ALA A 225 -2.21 -13.48 -14.18
CA ALA A 225 -3.53 -13.89 -14.69
C ALA A 225 -4.73 -13.37 -13.87
N VAL A 226 -4.53 -13.02 -12.60
CA VAL A 226 -5.60 -12.56 -11.70
C VAL A 226 -5.74 -11.04 -11.82
N PRO A 227 -6.87 -10.52 -12.33
CA PRO A 227 -7.06 -9.07 -12.45
C PRO A 227 -6.95 -8.37 -11.10
N GLY A 228 -6.41 -7.15 -11.09
CA GLY A 228 -6.40 -6.28 -9.92
C GLY A 228 -7.71 -5.49 -9.75
N PHE A 229 -7.77 -4.70 -8.69
CA PHE A 229 -8.70 -3.57 -8.59
C PHE A 229 -8.02 -2.30 -9.09
N PRO A 230 -8.74 -1.44 -9.83
CA PRO A 230 -8.19 -0.18 -10.29
C PRO A 230 -7.99 0.80 -9.13
N THR A 231 -6.94 1.62 -9.23
CA THR A 231 -6.75 2.84 -8.45
C THR A 231 -7.57 3.95 -9.08
N THR A 232 -8.36 4.68 -8.28
CA THR A 232 -9.31 5.68 -8.79
C THR A 232 -9.36 6.90 -7.89
N ALA A 233 -9.86 8.03 -8.40
CA ALA A 233 -10.06 9.22 -7.56
C ALA A 233 -11.03 8.94 -6.39
N GLY A 234 -10.67 9.40 -5.20
CA GLY A 234 -11.39 9.16 -3.96
C GLY A 234 -11.03 7.82 -3.31
N TYR A 235 -11.98 7.22 -2.59
CA TYR A 235 -11.74 5.90 -2.00
C TYR A 235 -11.57 4.84 -3.09
N ASP A 236 -10.55 3.99 -3.00
CA ASP A 236 -10.42 2.81 -3.84
C ASP A 236 -9.94 1.56 -3.09
N LEU A 237 -10.04 0.41 -3.77
CA LEU A 237 -9.70 -0.90 -3.23
C LEU A 237 -8.19 -1.22 -3.33
N THR A 238 -7.34 -0.22 -3.54
CA THR A 238 -5.88 -0.36 -3.62
C THR A 238 -5.15 0.45 -2.54
N THR A 239 -5.65 1.65 -2.24
CA THR A 239 -5.04 2.64 -1.35
C THR A 239 -6.01 3.26 -0.35
N GLY A 240 -7.30 2.87 -0.38
CA GLY A 240 -8.31 3.37 0.54
C GLY A 240 -8.56 4.85 0.31
N TRP A 241 -8.60 5.66 1.36
CA TRP A 241 -8.66 7.12 1.23
C TRP A 241 -7.34 7.77 0.78
N GLY A 242 -6.27 6.99 0.61
CA GLY A 242 -4.94 7.47 0.25
C GLY A 242 -4.01 7.69 1.44
N THR A 243 -2.95 8.48 1.24
CA THR A 243 -1.88 8.69 2.24
C THR A 243 -2.20 9.87 3.15
N PRO A 244 -2.17 9.74 4.48
CA PRO A 244 -2.44 10.87 5.37
C PRO A 244 -1.49 12.06 5.15
N LYS A 245 -2.08 13.21 4.84
CA LYS A 245 -1.41 14.53 4.91
C LYS A 245 -1.24 14.88 6.37
N ALA A 246 -0.03 14.70 6.91
CA ALA A 246 0.23 14.76 8.35
C ALA A 246 -0.49 15.93 9.08
N ALA A 247 -0.38 17.16 8.59
CA ALA A 247 -1.01 18.31 9.22
C ALA A 247 -2.55 18.22 9.25
N GLY A 248 -3.19 17.92 8.11
CA GLY A 248 -4.65 17.82 8.03
C GLY A 248 -5.19 16.61 8.76
N TYR A 249 -4.54 15.45 8.64
CA TYR A 249 -4.93 14.23 9.34
C TYR A 249 -4.89 14.41 10.86
N LEU A 250 -3.80 15.00 11.38
CA LEU A 250 -3.69 15.32 12.81
C LEU A 250 -4.78 16.31 13.24
N ALA A 251 -5.00 17.38 12.47
CA ALA A 251 -6.02 18.38 12.79
C ALA A 251 -7.42 17.77 12.88
N GLN A 252 -7.81 16.93 11.91
CA GLN A 252 -9.11 16.26 11.89
C GLN A 252 -9.27 15.30 13.08
N LEU A 253 -8.26 14.46 13.36
CA LEU A 253 -8.32 13.51 14.48
C LEU A 253 -8.30 14.19 15.86
N ILE A 254 -7.57 15.31 16.01
CA ILE A 254 -7.56 16.07 17.26
C ILE A 254 -8.90 16.79 17.47
N ALA A 255 -9.54 17.24 16.40
CA ALA A 255 -10.82 17.95 16.45
C ALA A 255 -12.02 17.05 16.77
N HIS A 256 -12.01 15.79 16.30
CA HIS A 256 -13.03 14.77 16.60
C HIS A 256 -13.13 14.45 18.10
#